data_AF-A0A1Z7WWD2-F1
#
_entry.id   AF-A0A1Z7WWD2-F1
#
_cell.length_a   1.000
_cell.length_b   1.000
_cell.length_c   1.000
_cell.angle_alpha   90.00
_cell.angle_beta   90.00
_cell.angle_gamma   90.00
#
_symmetry.space_group_name_H-M   'P 1'
#
loop_
_entity.id
_entity.type
_entity.pdbx_description
1 polymer ?
#
loop_
_entity_poly.entity_id
_entity_poly.type
_entity_poly.pdbx_seq_one_letter_code
_entity_poly.pdbx_strand_id
1 'polypeptide(L)'
;MAMAKYKRSKLGTESDKLKDKSKDSLFWTLFGKLLSLFIPNDNPDYENKFILVHEWLIEFDEDGHPDREIGLNTEGKPVIAGPDERNYGFWLDTNMRINDFENNEISSEYFETKWNTFLSNGGFK
;
A
#
# COMPACT_ATOMS: atom_id res chain seq x y z
N MET A 1 -4.26 -21.40 15.29
CA MET A 1 -4.59 -19.97 15.06
C MET A 1 -3.97 -19.61 13.74
N ALA A 2 -4.77 -19.26 12.74
CA ALA A 2 -4.24 -18.61 11.55
C ALA A 2 -3.70 -17.24 12.00
N MET A 3 -2.55 -16.84 11.47
CA MET A 3 -1.91 -15.57 11.83
C MET A 3 -2.14 -14.60 10.68
N ALA A 4 -2.41 -13.34 11.01
CA ALA A 4 -2.34 -12.24 10.05
C ALA A 4 -1.00 -12.31 9.30
N LYS A 5 -1.04 -11.95 8.02
CA LYS A 5 0.12 -12.04 7.13
C LYS A 5 0.52 -10.66 6.66
N TYR A 6 1.81 -10.46 6.48
CA TYR A 6 2.36 -9.15 6.15
C TYR A 6 3.25 -9.27 4.92
N LYS A 7 3.04 -8.39 3.95
CA LYS A 7 3.88 -8.33 2.74
C LYS A 7 4.41 -6.94 2.48
N ARG A 8 5.54 -6.91 1.78
CA ARG A 8 6.12 -5.71 1.16
C ARG A 8 5.88 -5.75 -0.35
N SER A 9 5.49 -4.63 -0.96
CA SER A 9 5.23 -4.53 -2.39
C SER A 9 5.70 -3.22 -3.00
N LYS A 10 6.18 -3.27 -4.24
CA LYS A 10 6.44 -2.08 -5.08
C LYS A 10 5.32 -1.82 -6.10
N LEU A 11 4.24 -2.60 -6.04
CA LEU A 11 3.11 -2.37 -6.92
C LEU A 11 2.51 -0.99 -6.62
N GLY A 12 2.11 -0.26 -7.65
CA GLY A 12 1.49 1.06 -7.48
C GLY A 12 2.45 2.22 -7.16
N THR A 13 3.77 2.02 -7.10
CA THR A 13 4.75 3.06 -6.69
C THR A 13 5.67 3.55 -7.81
N GLU A 14 5.78 2.81 -8.91
CA GLU A 14 6.71 3.14 -9.99
C GLU A 14 6.01 3.88 -11.14
N SER A 15 5.92 5.21 -11.03
CA SER A 15 5.73 6.07 -12.21
C SER A 15 7.00 6.14 -13.08
N ASP A 16 8.17 5.82 -12.52
CA ASP A 16 9.45 5.97 -13.24
C ASP A 16 9.79 4.81 -14.19
N LYS A 17 9.12 3.65 -14.08
CA LYS A 17 9.26 2.53 -15.05
C LYS A 17 8.46 2.71 -16.33
N LEU A 18 7.73 3.83 -16.49
CA LEU A 18 6.98 4.20 -17.70
C LEU A 18 7.84 4.33 -18.98
N LYS A 19 9.17 4.10 -18.90
CA LYS A 19 10.12 4.17 -20.03
C LYS A 19 10.65 2.83 -20.54
N ASP A 20 10.47 1.68 -19.87
CA ASP A 20 11.07 0.40 -20.31
C ASP A 20 10.03 -0.68 -20.69
N LYS A 21 9.66 -0.68 -21.98
CA LYS A 21 8.47 -1.28 -22.59
C LYS A 21 8.36 -2.83 -22.65
N SER A 22 9.08 -3.62 -21.86
CA SER A 22 9.18 -5.07 -22.14
C SER A 22 8.58 -6.06 -21.11
N LYS A 23 8.18 -5.64 -19.90
CA LYS A 23 7.54 -6.52 -18.88
C LYS A 23 6.15 -6.05 -18.44
N ASP A 24 5.56 -5.23 -19.28
CA ASP A 24 4.62 -4.19 -18.94
C ASP A 24 3.16 -4.66 -18.88
N SER A 25 2.79 -5.74 -19.58
CA SER A 25 1.39 -6.13 -19.79
C SER A 25 0.59 -6.37 -18.50
N LEU A 26 1.17 -7.03 -17.49
CA LEU A 26 0.46 -7.35 -16.25
C LEU A 26 0.36 -6.13 -15.34
N PHE A 27 1.46 -5.38 -15.22
CA PHE A 27 1.51 -4.14 -14.47
C PHE A 27 0.51 -3.12 -15.04
N TRP A 28 0.49 -2.89 -16.35
CA TRP A 28 -0.48 -1.97 -16.98
C TRP A 28 -1.93 -2.45 -16.88
N THR A 29 -2.17 -3.76 -16.86
CA THR A 29 -3.53 -4.29 -16.69
C THR A 29 -4.03 -4.06 -15.26
N LEU A 30 -3.17 -4.25 -14.25
CA LEU A 30 -3.51 -3.95 -12.85
C LEU A 30 -3.57 -2.44 -12.59
N PHE A 31 -2.54 -1.71 -13.00
CA PHE A 31 -2.41 -0.26 -12.78
C PHE A 31 -3.46 0.53 -13.57
N GLY A 32 -3.78 0.11 -14.81
CA GLY A 32 -4.85 0.71 -15.62
C GLY A 32 -6.24 0.46 -15.05
N LYS A 33 -6.48 -0.69 -14.41
CA LYS A 33 -7.73 -0.95 -13.66
C LYS A 33 -7.80 -0.15 -12.37
N LEU A 34 -6.70 -0.05 -11.61
CA LEU A 34 -6.65 0.75 -10.39
C LEU A 34 -6.84 2.24 -10.69
N LEU A 35 -6.13 2.82 -11.67
CA LEU A 35 -6.27 4.24 -12.02
C LEU A 35 -7.68 4.63 -12.49
N SER A 36 -8.44 3.69 -13.08
CA SER A 36 -9.85 3.95 -13.43
C SER A 36 -10.79 4.06 -12.23
N LEU A 37 -10.30 3.76 -11.02
CA LEU A 37 -11.02 3.89 -9.74
C LEU A 37 -10.60 5.13 -8.92
N PHE A 38 -9.54 5.86 -9.29
CA PHE A 38 -9.07 7.06 -8.55
C PHE A 38 -9.46 8.33 -9.32
N ILE A 39 -10.19 9.32 -8.78
CA ILE A 39 -9.86 10.34 -7.74
C ILE A 39 -11.22 11.01 -7.34
N PRO A 40 -11.48 11.63 -6.15
CA PRO A 40 -11.32 11.25 -4.73
C PRO A 40 -12.61 11.56 -3.90
N ASN A 41 -13.04 10.69 -2.99
CA ASN A 41 -13.90 11.15 -1.87
C ASN A 41 -13.56 10.47 -0.55
N ASP A 42 -13.09 9.23 -0.61
CA ASP A 42 -12.88 8.39 0.58
C ASP A 42 -11.43 8.35 1.10
N ASN A 43 -10.49 9.09 0.46
CA ASN A 43 -9.06 9.17 0.86
C ASN A 43 -8.44 10.57 0.67
N PRO A 44 -9.04 11.65 1.21
CA PRO A 44 -8.64 13.03 0.96
C PRO A 44 -7.20 13.36 1.40
N ASP A 45 -6.63 12.64 2.39
CA ASP A 45 -5.29 12.98 2.90
C ASP A 45 -4.15 12.31 2.12
N TYR A 46 -4.49 11.44 1.17
CA TYR A 46 -3.54 10.67 0.40
C TYR A 46 -3.13 11.34 -0.92
N GLU A 47 -3.98 12.21 -1.48
CA GLU A 47 -3.84 12.79 -2.83
C GLU A 47 -2.44 13.38 -3.10
N ASN A 48 -1.86 14.10 -2.13
CA ASN A 48 -0.54 14.72 -2.28
C ASN A 48 0.62 13.87 -1.77
N LYS A 49 0.34 12.71 -1.15
CA LYS A 49 1.34 11.86 -0.50
C LYS A 49 1.63 10.58 -1.27
N PHE A 50 0.70 10.12 -2.12
CA PHE A 50 0.91 8.95 -2.98
C PHE A 50 2.19 9.03 -3.81
N ILE A 51 2.49 10.21 -4.36
CA ILE A 51 3.71 10.44 -5.16
C ILE A 51 5.01 10.23 -4.36
N LEU A 52 4.95 10.27 -3.04
CA LEU A 52 6.09 10.03 -2.15
C LEU A 52 6.29 8.55 -1.84
N VAL A 53 5.32 7.69 -2.17
CA VAL A 53 5.35 6.27 -1.83
C VAL A 53 6.22 5.53 -2.83
N HIS A 54 7.27 4.89 -2.32
CA HIS A 54 8.19 4.04 -3.06
C HIS A 54 7.91 2.54 -2.85
N GLU A 55 7.45 2.16 -1.66
CA GLU A 55 7.05 0.79 -1.35
C GLU A 55 5.87 0.78 -0.37
N TRP A 56 5.09 -0.29 -0.40
CA TRP A 56 3.98 -0.54 0.51
C TRP A 56 4.29 -1.68 1.45
N LEU A 57 3.86 -1.54 2.70
CA LEU A 57 3.67 -2.64 3.63
C LEU A 57 2.17 -2.88 3.77
N ILE A 58 1.74 -4.13 3.71
CA ILE A 58 0.32 -4.48 3.74
C ILE A 58 0.15 -5.63 4.73
N GLU A 59 -0.75 -5.44 5.69
CA GLU A 59 -1.29 -6.50 6.53
C GLU A 59 -2.53 -7.07 5.86
N PHE A 60 -2.66 -8.39 5.93
CA PHE A 60 -3.82 -9.12 5.45
C PHE A 60 -4.49 -9.86 6.61
N ASP A 61 -5.81 -9.88 6.57
CA ASP A 61 -6.64 -10.67 7.47
C ASP A 61 -6.50 -12.19 7.19
N GLU A 62 -7.23 -13.00 7.96
CA GLU A 62 -7.20 -14.46 7.82
C GLU A 62 -7.73 -14.96 6.46
N ASP A 63 -8.61 -14.18 5.82
CA ASP A 63 -9.21 -14.46 4.51
C ASP A 63 -8.33 -13.95 3.34
N GLY A 64 -7.23 -13.28 3.66
CA GLY A 64 -6.26 -12.75 2.73
C GLY A 64 -6.66 -11.43 2.09
N HIS A 65 -7.60 -10.69 2.68
CA HIS A 65 -7.95 -9.32 2.31
C HIS A 65 -7.01 -8.32 2.99
N PRO A 66 -6.63 -7.21 2.32
CA PRO A 66 -5.91 -6.12 2.96
C PRO A 66 -6.70 -5.56 4.16
N ASP A 67 -6.03 -5.35 5.28
CA ASP A 67 -6.63 -4.86 6.53
C ASP A 67 -5.95 -3.58 7.05
N ARG A 68 -4.63 -3.48 6.93
CA ARG A 68 -3.86 -2.24 7.14
C ARG A 68 -2.79 -2.07 6.08
N GLU A 69 -2.43 -0.83 5.81
CA GLU A 69 -1.38 -0.48 4.86
C GLU A 69 -0.49 0.66 5.35
N ILE A 70 0.75 0.66 4.88
CA ILE A 70 1.74 1.72 5.13
C ILE A 70 2.49 1.98 3.82
N GLY A 71 2.41 3.21 3.32
CA GLY A 71 3.26 3.68 2.23
C GLY A 71 4.57 4.24 2.79
N LEU A 72 5.69 3.68 2.36
CA LEU A 72 7.04 4.14 2.71
C LEU A 72 7.66 4.92 1.55
N ASN A 73 8.43 5.96 1.87
CA ASN A 73 9.24 6.67 0.88
C ASN A 73 10.56 5.96 0.57
N THR A 74 11.41 6.57 -0.27
CA THR A 74 12.73 6.03 -0.65
C THR A 74 13.71 5.87 0.52
N GLU A 75 13.47 6.54 1.64
CA GLU A 75 14.26 6.40 2.88
C GLU A 75 13.68 5.34 3.82
N GLY A 76 12.60 4.66 3.43
CA GLY A 76 11.89 3.69 4.27
C GLY A 76 11.11 4.33 5.42
N LYS A 77 10.80 5.63 5.33
CA LYS A 77 9.97 6.35 6.31
C LYS A 77 8.50 6.28 5.90
N PRO A 78 7.57 6.02 6.85
CA PRO A 78 6.15 6.00 6.55
C PRO A 78 5.66 7.41 6.23
N VAL A 79 5.04 7.57 5.07
CA VAL A 79 4.46 8.84 4.59
C VAL A 79 2.94 8.80 4.57
N ILE A 80 2.36 7.62 4.45
CA ILE A 80 0.93 7.33 4.61
C ILE A 80 0.75 6.02 5.35
N ALA A 81 -0.36 5.89 6.06
CA ALA A 81 -0.85 4.64 6.59
C ALA A 81 -2.38 4.69 6.61
N GLY A 82 -3.03 3.53 6.65
CA GLY A 82 -4.49 3.43 6.74
C GLY A 82 -4.94 1.99 7.00
N PRO A 83 -6.25 1.79 7.25
CA PRO A 83 -7.29 2.82 7.26
C PRO A 83 -7.24 3.74 8.49
N ASP A 84 -7.92 4.88 8.40
CA ASP A 84 -8.27 5.76 9.53
C ASP A 84 -9.71 6.29 9.37
N GLU A 85 -10.13 7.25 10.21
CA GLU A 85 -11.49 7.81 10.16
C GLU A 85 -11.82 8.57 8.87
N ARG A 86 -10.81 9.04 8.14
CA ARG A 86 -10.95 9.89 6.95
C ARG A 86 -10.53 9.19 5.67
N ASN A 87 -9.70 8.15 5.77
CA ASN A 87 -9.07 7.46 4.66
C ASN A 87 -9.31 5.95 4.79
N TYR A 88 -10.06 5.40 3.83
CA TYR A 88 -10.33 3.97 3.75
C TYR A 88 -9.08 3.12 3.41
N GLY A 89 -8.06 3.72 2.79
CA GLY A 89 -6.85 3.04 2.34
C GLY A 89 -6.92 2.64 0.86
N PHE A 90 -5.75 2.59 0.22
CA PHE A 90 -5.59 2.32 -1.21
C PHE A 90 -5.84 0.86 -1.57
N TRP A 91 -5.13 -0.07 -0.91
CA TRP A 91 -5.24 -1.50 -1.15
C TRP A 91 -6.53 -2.08 -0.59
N LEU A 92 -7.02 -1.53 0.51
CA LEU A 92 -8.31 -1.89 1.10
C LEU A 92 -9.48 -1.63 0.14
N ASP A 93 -9.37 -0.60 -0.71
CA ASP A 93 -10.36 -0.28 -1.74
C ASP A 93 -10.26 -1.15 -3.01
N THR A 94 -9.33 -2.10 -3.03
CA THR A 94 -9.16 -3.02 -4.17
C THR A 94 -9.75 -4.39 -3.90
N ASN A 95 -10.06 -5.12 -4.96
CA ASN A 95 -10.37 -6.55 -4.89
C ASN A 95 -9.10 -7.44 -4.84
N MET A 96 -7.93 -6.86 -4.55
CA MET A 96 -6.68 -7.63 -4.48
C MET A 96 -6.63 -8.45 -3.20
N ARG A 97 -6.02 -9.64 -3.29
CA ARG A 97 -5.78 -10.55 -2.17
C ARG A 97 -4.30 -10.78 -2.00
N ILE A 98 -3.91 -11.35 -0.86
CA ILE A 98 -2.52 -11.68 -0.53
C ILE A 98 -1.78 -12.42 -1.65
N ASN A 99 -2.46 -13.29 -2.41
CA ASN A 99 -1.85 -14.08 -3.49
C ASN A 99 -1.54 -13.27 -4.76
N ASP A 100 -2.11 -12.07 -4.91
CA ASP A 100 -1.82 -11.16 -6.02
C ASP A 100 -0.51 -10.37 -5.81
N PHE A 101 0.07 -10.45 -4.60
CA PHE A 101 1.33 -9.82 -4.25
C PHE A 101 2.48 -10.82 -4.31
N GLU A 102 3.65 -10.33 -4.73
CA GLU A 102 4.90 -11.09 -4.70
C GLU A 102 5.19 -11.67 -3.30
N ASN A 103 5.98 -12.74 -3.24
CA ASN A 103 6.27 -13.44 -1.99
C ASN A 103 7.38 -12.75 -1.17
N ASN A 104 7.13 -11.50 -0.78
CA ASN A 104 8.02 -10.68 0.03
C ASN A 104 7.43 -10.49 1.43
N GLU A 105 7.41 -11.57 2.21
CA GLU A 105 6.87 -11.55 3.57
C GLU A 105 7.74 -10.69 4.50
N ILE A 106 7.09 -10.02 5.46
CA ILE A 106 7.73 -9.26 6.53
C ILE A 106 7.20 -9.74 7.89
N SER A 107 7.93 -9.45 8.97
CA SER A 107 7.43 -9.74 10.31
C SER A 107 6.34 -8.75 10.73
N SER A 108 5.42 -9.20 11.58
CA SER A 108 4.46 -8.33 12.27
C SER A 108 5.17 -7.23 13.07
N GLU A 109 6.26 -7.57 13.75
CA GLU A 109 7.06 -6.61 14.53
C GLU A 109 7.58 -5.45 13.66
N TYR A 110 8.06 -5.73 12.44
CA TYR A 110 8.51 -4.70 11.53
C TYR A 110 7.34 -3.81 11.08
N PHE A 111 6.20 -4.41 10.76
CA PHE A 111 4.99 -3.67 10.41
C PHE A 111 4.54 -2.74 11.55
N GLU A 112 4.40 -3.27 12.76
CA GLU A 112 4.00 -2.51 13.95
C GLU A 112 4.99 -1.40 14.30
N THR A 113 6.29 -1.63 14.12
CA THR A 113 7.31 -0.60 14.33
C THR A 113 7.09 0.58 13.37
N LYS A 114 6.79 0.31 12.09
CA LYS A 114 6.52 1.35 11.09
C LYS A 114 5.18 2.04 11.33
N TRP A 115 4.15 1.29 11.72
CA TRP A 115 2.85 1.83 12.10
C TRP A 115 2.96 2.81 13.28
N ASN A 116 3.63 2.40 14.36
CA ASN A 116 3.85 3.25 15.53
C ASN A 116 4.73 4.46 15.23
N THR A 117 5.72 4.32 14.33
CA THR A 117 6.52 5.45 13.84
C THR A 117 5.66 6.47 13.12
N PHE A 118 4.71 6.02 12.28
CA PHE A 118 3.78 6.91 11.59
C PHE A 118 2.91 7.69 12.58
N LEU A 119 2.30 7.00 13.54
CA LEU A 119 1.50 7.62 14.60
C LEU A 119 2.29 8.66 15.40
N SER A 120 3.54 8.34 15.75
CA SER A 120 4.41 9.22 16.55
C SER A 120 4.83 10.49 15.80
N ASN A 121 4.82 10.46 14.46
CA ASN A 121 5.19 11.60 13.60
C ASN A 121 4.00 12.52 13.26
N GLY A 122 2.91 12.45 14.02
CA GLY A 122 1.70 13.24 13.80
C GLY A 122 0.65 12.57 12.93
N GLY A 123 0.85 11.28 12.61
CA GLY A 123 -0.16 10.29 12.21
C GLY A 123 -1.26 10.75 11.25
N PHE A 124 -2.45 10.22 11.52
CA PHE A 124 -3.73 10.60 10.91
C PHE A 124 -4.10 12.01 11.36
N LYS A 125 -4.50 12.88 10.44
CA LYS A 125 -4.79 14.29 10.70
C LYS A 125 -6.23 14.63 10.40
#